data_AF-A0A3D2P7H8-F1
#
_entry.id   AF-A0A3D2P7H8-F1
#
_cell.length_a   1.000
_cell.length_b   1.000
_cell.length_c   1.000
_cell.angle_alpha   90.00
_cell.angle_beta   90.00
_cell.angle_gamma   90.00
#
_symmetry.space_group_name_H-M   'P 1'
#
loop_
_entity.id
_entity.type
_entity.pdbx_description
1 polymer ?
#
loop_
_entity_poly.entity_id
_entity_poly.type
_entity_poly.pdbx_seq_one_letter_code
_entity_poly.pdbx_strand_id
1 'polypeptide(L)'
;MPRGHPSVSKEVKEQILKRIKEEGVPVIQAAQEHGLKPRTIYQWISKGVVDRPSILEIARLKRENQALKELLGQIALEMNLEKKKSYDR
;
A
#
# COMPACT_ATOMS: atom_id res chain seq x y z
N MET A 1 25.71 17.72 28.53
CA MET A 1 24.99 16.47 28.85
C MET A 1 24.48 15.85 27.55
N PRO A 2 24.87 14.62 27.19
CA PRO A 2 24.33 13.97 26.01
C PRO A 2 22.85 13.62 26.26
N ARG A 3 21.93 14.27 25.52
CA ARG A 3 20.51 13.87 25.50
C ARG A 3 20.33 12.77 24.47
N GLY A 4 20.71 11.54 24.83
CA GLY A 4 20.35 10.35 24.08
C GLY A 4 19.24 9.62 24.83
N HIS A 5 18.02 9.60 24.31
CA HIS A 5 17.02 8.66 24.80
C HIS A 5 17.50 7.23 24.54
N PRO A 6 17.20 6.25 25.42
CA PRO A 6 17.51 4.85 25.14
C PRO A 6 16.91 4.47 23.78
N SER A 7 17.76 4.14 22.81
CA SER A 7 17.30 3.66 21.52
C SER A 7 16.79 2.25 21.72
N VAL A 8 15.56 1.99 21.26
CA VAL A 8 15.04 0.61 21.14
C VAL A 8 16.01 -0.19 20.28
N SER A 9 16.33 -1.42 20.69
CA SER A 9 17.23 -2.29 19.92
C SER A 9 16.63 -2.60 18.55
N LYS A 10 17.49 -2.92 17.59
CA LYS A 10 17.06 -3.25 16.23
C LYS A 10 16.18 -4.50 16.24
N GLU A 11 16.52 -5.52 17.03
CA GLU A 11 15.71 -6.76 17.10
C GLU A 11 14.31 -6.50 17.64
N VAL A 12 14.20 -5.71 18.72
CA VAL A 12 12.90 -5.38 19.34
C VAL A 12 12.04 -4.59 18.35
N LYS A 13 12.63 -3.63 17.64
CA LYS A 13 11.93 -2.88 16.59
C LYS A 13 11.41 -3.80 15.47
N GLU A 14 12.22 -4.74 15.00
CA GLU A 14 11.84 -5.69 13.95
C GLU A 14 10.72 -6.62 14.42
N GLN A 15 10.81 -7.15 15.64
CA GLN A 15 9.76 -7.96 16.24
C GLN A 15 8.43 -7.22 16.32
N ILE A 16 8.43 -5.97 16.81
CA ILE A 16 7.22 -5.13 16.90
C ILE A 16 6.61 -4.92 15.51
N LEU A 17 7.43 -4.59 14.51
CA LEU A 17 6.95 -4.39 13.14
C LEU A 17 6.38 -5.67 12.52
N LYS A 18 6.98 -6.83 12.82
CA LYS A 18 6.48 -8.14 12.38
C LYS A 18 5.09 -8.43 12.96
N ARG A 19 4.91 -8.29 14.27
CA ARG A 19 3.61 -8.50 14.94
C ARG A 19 2.51 -7.60 14.39
N ILE A 20 2.84 -6.35 14.07
CA ILE A 20 1.87 -5.41 13.49
C ILE A 20 1.50 -5.80 12.05
N LYS A 21 2.48 -6.19 11.22
CA LYS A 21 2.26 -6.47 9.79
C LYS A 21 1.68 -7.86 9.51
N GLU A 22 2.15 -8.88 10.23
CA GLU A 22 1.85 -10.28 9.96
C GLU A 22 0.76 -10.82 10.89
N GLU A 23 0.79 -10.45 12.18
CA GLU A 23 -0.17 -10.94 13.18
C GLU A 23 -1.37 -9.99 13.35
N GLY A 24 -1.35 -8.82 12.71
CA GLY A 24 -2.45 -7.85 12.75
C GLY A 24 -2.62 -7.14 14.11
N VAL A 25 -1.59 -7.15 14.96
CA VAL A 25 -1.66 -6.53 16.29
C VAL A 25 -1.85 -5.01 16.16
N PRO A 26 -2.82 -4.40 16.87
CA PRO A 26 -3.00 -2.96 16.88
C PRO A 26 -1.75 -2.21 17.37
N VAL A 27 -1.40 -1.12 16.70
CA VAL A 27 -0.23 -0.29 17.05
C VAL A 27 -0.28 0.20 18.50
N ILE A 28 -1.47 0.51 19.01
CA ILE A 28 -1.67 0.97 20.40
C ILE A 28 -1.31 -0.14 21.39
N GLN A 29 -1.75 -1.37 21.12
CA GLN A 29 -1.46 -2.54 21.96
C GLN A 29 0.03 -2.85 21.95
N ALA A 30 0.64 -2.95 20.76
CA ALA A 30 2.09 -3.17 20.64
C ALA A 30 2.91 -2.05 21.31
N ALA A 31 2.44 -0.80 21.25
CA ALA A 31 3.08 0.31 21.96
C ALA A 31 3.02 0.15 23.48
N GLN A 32 1.86 -0.23 24.03
CA GLN A 32 1.68 -0.45 25.46
C GLN A 32 2.53 -1.61 25.98
N GLU A 33 2.52 -2.76 25.30
CA GLU A 33 3.28 -3.96 25.68
C GLU A 33 4.79 -3.69 25.77
N HIS A 34 5.31 -2.77 24.96
CA HIS A 34 6.74 -2.45 24.89
C HIS A 34 7.11 -1.09 25.52
N GLY A 35 6.18 -0.43 26.22
CA GLY A 35 6.45 0.85 26.89
C GLY A 35 6.78 2.01 25.94
N LEU A 36 6.27 1.95 24.70
CA LEU A 36 6.53 2.93 23.66
C LEU A 36 5.34 3.88 23.47
N LYS A 37 5.61 5.07 22.94
CA LYS A 37 4.56 5.94 22.42
C LYS A 37 4.11 5.41 21.05
N PRO A 38 2.80 5.29 20.75
CA PRO A 38 2.31 4.85 19.44
C PRO A 38 2.91 5.64 18.26
N ARG A 39 3.15 6.95 18.45
CA ARG A 39 3.81 7.83 17.48
C ARG A 39 5.19 7.30 17.03
N THR A 40 5.96 6.69 17.93
CA THR A 40 7.28 6.13 17.62
C THR A 40 7.15 4.97 16.62
N ILE A 41 6.17 4.09 16.83
CA ILE A 41 5.90 2.97 15.93
C ILE A 41 5.39 3.46 14.59
N TYR A 42 4.46 4.43 14.56
CA TYR A 42 4.00 5.05 13.31
C TYR A 42 5.15 5.68 12.52
N GLN A 43 6.14 6.31 13.18
CA GLN A 43 7.33 6.83 12.52
C GLN A 43 8.20 5.72 11.92
N TRP A 44 8.30 4.56 12.56
CA TRP A 44 9.03 3.41 12.00
C TRP A 44 8.32 2.83 10.79
N ILE A 45 7.00 2.66 10.87
CA ILE A 45 6.17 2.20 9.75
C ILE A 45 6.35 3.17 8.58
N SER A 46 6.21 4.47 8.81
CA SER A 46 6.33 5.49 7.75
C SER A 46 7.71 5.54 7.11
N LYS A 47 8.78 5.33 7.90
CA LYS A 47 10.17 5.26 7.41
C LYS A 47 10.49 3.95 6.70
N GLY A 48 9.81 2.86 7.07
CA GLY A 48 9.91 1.54 6.44
C GLY A 48 9.04 1.38 5.20
N VAL A 49 8.25 2.40 4.81
CA VAL A 49 7.62 2.46 3.49
C VAL A 49 8.70 2.85 2.48
N VAL A 50 9.50 1.86 2.08
CA VAL A 50 10.52 2.00 1.03
C VAL A 50 9.82 2.21 -0.33
N ASP A 51 8.68 1.55 -0.54
CA ASP A 51 7.92 1.63 -1.79
C ASP A 51 6.78 2.64 -1.72
N ARG A 52 7.11 3.92 -1.54
CA ARG A 52 6.19 4.93 -2.11
C ARG A 52 6.43 4.91 -3.61
N PRO A 53 5.46 4.46 -4.44
CA PRO A 53 5.66 4.47 -5.88
C PRO A 53 6.02 5.90 -6.29
N SER A 54 7.07 6.03 -7.11
CA SER A 54 7.53 7.34 -7.53
C SER A 54 6.41 8.08 -8.27
N ILE A 55 6.42 9.40 -8.27
CA ILE A 55 5.41 10.19 -9.01
C ILE A 55 5.38 9.77 -10.49
N LEU A 56 6.54 9.44 -11.06
CA LEU A 56 6.68 8.93 -12.42
C LEU A 56 6.03 7.55 -12.61
N GLU A 57 6.22 6.65 -11.65
CA GLU A 57 5.61 5.33 -11.67
C GLU A 57 4.07 5.43 -11.54
N ILE A 58 3.57 6.28 -10.65
CA ILE A 58 2.13 6.57 -10.54
C ILE A 58 1.59 7.12 -11.86
N ALA A 59 2.31 8.06 -12.49
CA ALA A 59 1.90 8.62 -13.77
C ALA A 59 1.89 7.57 -14.89
N ARG A 60 2.90 6.69 -14.94
CA ARG A 60 2.97 5.56 -15.88
C ARG A 60 1.78 4.62 -15.69
N LEU A 61 1.54 4.17 -14.45
CA LEU A 61 0.44 3.28 -14.11
C LEU A 61 -0.94 3.89 -14.47
N LYS A 62 -1.12 5.19 -14.27
CA LYS A 62 -2.36 5.88 -14.68
C LYS A 62 -2.56 5.86 -16.20
N ARG A 63 -1.51 6.07 -16.99
CA ARG A 63 -1.58 6.00 -18.47
C ARG A 63 -1.87 4.58 -18.94
N GLU A 64 -1.18 3.59 -18.37
CA GLU A 64 -1.42 2.17 -18.68
C GLU A 64 -2.86 1.76 -18.34
N ASN A 65 -3.38 2.18 -17.19
CA ASN A 65 -4.77 1.91 -16.79
C ASN A 65 -5.79 2.56 -17.75
N GLN A 66 -5.52 3.79 -18.20
CA GLN A 66 -6.37 4.49 -19.15
C GLN A 66 -6.40 3.78 -20.51
N ALA A 67 -5.24 3.40 -21.06
CA ALA A 67 -5.16 2.67 -22.32
C ALA A 67 -5.89 1.32 -22.26
N LEU A 68 -5.77 0.60 -21.13
CA LEU A 68 -6.50 -0.65 -20.92
C LEU A 68 -8.02 -0.45 -20.92
N LYS A 69 -8.51 0.61 -20.28
CA LYS A 69 -9.94 0.95 -20.25
C LYS A 69 -10.48 1.30 -21.63
N GLU A 70 -9.70 2.03 -22.42
CA GLU A 70 -10.06 2.39 -23.80
C GLU A 70 -10.17 1.14 -24.68
N LEU A 71 -9.18 0.25 -24.62
CA LEU A 71 -9.21 -1.02 -25.34
C LEU A 71 -10.43 -1.87 -24.93
N LEU A 72 -10.69 -1.99 -23.63
CA LEU A 72 -11.86 -2.71 -23.12
C LEU A 72 -13.17 -2.11 -23.64
N GLY A 73 -13.27 -0.78 -23.70
CA GLY A 73 -14.42 -0.07 -24.25
C GLY A 73 -14.64 -0.37 -25.73
N GLN A 74 -13.57 -0.40 -26.54
CA GLN A 74 -13.65 -0.76 -27.96
C GLN A 74 -14.16 -2.19 -28.15
N ILE A 75 -13.57 -3.16 -27.44
CA ILE A 75 -13.99 -4.57 -27.50
C ILE A 75 -15.46 -4.70 -27.08
N ALA A 76 -15.86 -4.05 -26.00
CA ALA A 76 -17.26 -4.11 -25.52
C ALA A 76 -18.24 -3.50 -26.55
N LEU A 77 -17.84 -2.45 -27.28
CA LEU A 77 -18.65 -1.86 -28.34
C LEU A 77 -18.81 -2.81 -29.52
N GLU A 78 -17.71 -3.41 -29.99
CA GLU A 78 -17.71 -4.39 -31.09
C GLU A 78 -18.63 -5.57 -30.76
N MET A 79 -18.49 -6.16 -29.58
CA MET A 79 -19.36 -7.26 -29.10
C MET A 79 -20.84 -6.87 -29.10
N ASN A 80 -21.17 -5.64 -28.71
CA ASN A 80 -22.55 -5.15 -28.71
C ASN A 80 -23.09 -4.95 -30.13
N LEU A 81 -22.26 -4.46 -31.06
CA LEU A 81 -22.64 -4.30 -32.47
C LEU A 81 -22.83 -5.67 -33.15
N GLU A 82 -21.97 -6.64 -32.88
CA GLU A 82 -22.13 -8.02 -33.36
C GLU A 82 -23.41 -8.67 -32.86
N LYS A 83 -23.72 -8.51 -31.56
CA LYS A 83 -24.99 -8.99 -30.99
C LYS A 83 -26.20 -8.38 -31.67
N LYS A 84 -26.20 -7.07 -31.94
CA LYS A 84 -27.30 -6.40 -32.67
C LYS A 84 -27.45 -6.94 -34.08
N LYS A 85 -26.34 -7.06 -34.84
CA LYS A 85 -26.35 -7.63 -36.20
C LYS A 85 -26.81 -9.09 -36.26
N SER A 86 -26.60 -9.85 -35.18
CA SER A 86 -27.11 -11.22 -35.05
C SER A 86 -28.59 -11.28 -34.69
N TYR A 87 -29.16 -10.23 -34.09
CA TYR A 87 -30.57 -10.16 -33.73
C TYR A 87 -31.45 -9.67 -34.90
N ASP A 88 -30.87 -8.84 -35.79
CA ASP A 88 -31.53 -8.31 -36.98
C ASP A 88 -31.51 -9.26 -38.20
N ARG A 89 -30.92 -10.47 -38.08
CA ARG A 89 -30.88 -11.52 -39.12
C ARG A 89 -31.75 -12.71 -38.73
#